data_AF-A0A2V8JBM0-F1
#
_entry.id   AF-A0A2V8JBM0-F1
#
_cell.length_a   1.000
_cell.length_b   1.000
_cell.length_c   1.000
_cell.angle_alpha   90.00
_cell.angle_beta   90.00
_cell.angle_gamma   90.00
#
_symmetry.space_group_name_H-M   'P 1'
#
loop_
_entity.id
_entity.type
_entity.pdbx_description
1 polymer ?
#
loop_
_entity_poly.entity_id
_entity_poly.type
_entity_poly.pdbx_seq_one_letter_code
_entity_poly.pdbx_strand_id
1 'polypeptide(L)'
;MDDGSGVTSTGDNFVQGQRGDYTWDMKLKRGLASFDVRHSFTTNFGYELPVFKTANGWRGVVAKGWQLNGILTMSSGYPFSIEEARSAQVNAIGNRDNLRPSLIPGGHSNPIRKDNPDSYVDASQFVLAPVGMFGNLGRNTVISPGLFTFDGSLFKNFTLAENHKLQFRAEFFNLTNHPNFGAPVQGGGINNALLVNADGSPNANFGQISYTRTSARQIQLALRYTF
;
A
#
# COMPACT_ATOMS: atom_id res chain seq x y z
N MET A 1 -14.15 -4.13 13.94
CA MET A 1 -13.30 -4.77 14.96
C MET A 1 -13.28 -6.24 14.64
N ASP A 2 -12.10 -6.85 14.68
CA ASP A 2 -11.85 -8.23 14.26
C ASP A 2 -10.95 -8.92 15.30
N ASP A 3 -11.15 -10.21 15.51
CA ASP A 3 -10.50 -11.05 16.51
C ASP A 3 -9.60 -12.15 15.92
N GLY A 4 -9.49 -12.26 14.58
CA GLY A 4 -8.63 -13.26 13.98
C GLY A 4 -8.54 -13.29 12.45
N SER A 5 -9.13 -12.35 11.71
CA SER A 5 -9.02 -12.38 10.25
C SER A 5 -7.59 -12.11 9.78
N GLY A 6 -6.99 -13.14 9.18
CA GLY A 6 -5.73 -13.11 8.45
C GLY A 6 -5.90 -13.96 7.20
N VAL A 7 -5.39 -13.49 6.06
CA VAL A 7 -5.53 -14.21 4.78
C VAL A 7 -4.46 -15.31 4.75
N THR A 8 -4.86 -16.55 5.02
CA THR A 8 -3.99 -17.72 4.87
C THR A 8 -4.19 -18.34 3.49
N SER A 9 -3.68 -17.70 2.44
CA SER A 9 -3.44 -18.42 1.18
C SER A 9 -2.18 -17.91 0.51
N THR A 10 -1.32 -18.87 0.19
CA THR A 10 0.07 -18.82 -0.31
C THR A 10 0.28 -18.07 -1.64
N GLY A 11 -0.61 -17.14 -2.01
CA GLY A 11 -0.56 -16.35 -3.25
C GLY A 11 -0.78 -14.84 -3.07
N ASP A 12 -1.28 -14.38 -1.92
CA ASP A 12 -1.50 -12.95 -1.66
C ASP A 12 -0.47 -12.40 -0.67
N ASN A 13 0.19 -11.29 -1.02
CA ASN A 13 1.32 -10.67 -0.30
C ASN A 13 0.97 -10.03 1.07
N PHE A 14 -0.11 -10.44 1.73
CA PHE A 14 -0.51 -9.94 3.06
C PHE A 14 -0.11 -10.96 4.13
N VAL A 15 1.20 -11.01 4.45
CA VAL A 15 1.76 -11.90 5.49
C VAL A 15 1.37 -11.40 6.88
N GLN A 16 0.15 -11.68 7.34
CA GLN A 16 -0.30 -11.42 8.71
C GLN A 16 -1.18 -12.59 9.19
N GLY A 17 -0.57 -13.76 9.41
CA GLY A 17 -1.22 -14.89 10.08
C GLY A 17 -1.33 -14.64 11.58
N GLN A 18 -2.52 -14.31 12.08
CA GLN A 18 -2.69 -13.82 13.45
C GLN A 18 -3.30 -14.88 14.37
N ARG A 19 -2.52 -15.92 14.65
CA ARG A 19 -2.80 -16.89 15.73
C ARG A 19 -2.03 -16.44 16.97
N GLY A 20 -2.73 -15.94 17.98
CA GLY A 20 -2.12 -15.49 19.24
C GLY A 20 -2.99 -15.84 20.44
N ASP A 21 -2.41 -16.58 21.39
CA ASP A 21 -3.07 -17.12 22.58
C ASP A 21 -3.05 -16.15 23.77
N TYR A 22 -3.63 -14.97 23.62
CA TYR A 22 -4.01 -14.13 24.76
C TYR A 22 -5.27 -14.72 25.41
N THR A 23 -5.13 -15.84 26.13
CA THR A 23 -6.28 -16.56 26.73
C THR A 23 -6.85 -15.86 27.95
N TRP A 24 -6.07 -15.02 28.63
CA TRP A 24 -6.48 -14.25 29.82
C TRP A 24 -6.91 -12.80 29.52
N ASP A 25 -6.60 -12.26 28.33
CA ASP A 25 -7.06 -10.93 27.93
C ASP A 25 -7.50 -10.91 26.45
N MET A 26 -8.78 -11.19 26.25
CA MET A 26 -9.41 -11.17 24.92
C MET A 26 -9.46 -9.77 24.30
N LYS A 27 -9.29 -8.69 25.06
CA LYS A 27 -9.27 -7.33 24.50
C LYS A 27 -8.01 -7.11 23.68
N LEU A 28 -6.89 -7.73 24.06
CA LEU A 28 -5.62 -7.65 23.33
C LEU A 28 -5.64 -8.41 21.99
N LYS A 29 -6.62 -9.31 21.77
CA LYS A 29 -6.86 -9.95 20.47
C LYS A 29 -7.61 -9.06 19.48
N ARG A 30 -8.36 -8.07 19.98
CA ARG A 30 -9.16 -7.18 19.13
C ARG A 30 -8.26 -6.17 18.43
N GLY A 31 -8.46 -6.03 17.13
CA GLY A 31 -7.80 -5.03 16.31
C GLY A 31 -8.65 -4.64 15.12
N LEU A 32 -8.08 -3.78 14.28
CA LEU A 32 -8.60 -3.61 12.92
C LEU A 32 -8.30 -4.88 12.11
N ALA A 33 -9.16 -5.23 11.16
CA ALA A 33 -8.86 -6.32 10.24
C ALA A 33 -7.63 -5.96 9.39
N SER A 34 -6.80 -6.93 9.01
CA SER A 34 -5.56 -6.63 8.25
C SER A 34 -5.82 -6.01 6.87
N PHE A 35 -7.06 -6.10 6.36
CA PHE A 35 -7.54 -5.51 5.12
C PHE A 35 -8.53 -4.35 5.37
N ASP A 36 -8.57 -3.80 6.58
CA ASP A 36 -9.41 -2.64 6.89
C ASP A 36 -8.87 -1.40 6.16
N VAL A 37 -9.60 -0.96 5.14
CA VAL A 37 -9.34 0.27 4.40
C VAL A 37 -10.47 1.23 4.72
N ARG A 38 -10.19 2.21 5.57
CA ARG A 38 -11.19 3.16 6.10
C ARG A 38 -11.90 3.96 5.01
N HIS A 39 -11.16 4.42 4.01
CA HIS A 39 -11.68 5.20 2.90
C HIS A 39 -11.11 4.67 1.60
N SER A 40 -12.00 4.44 0.63
CA SER A 40 -11.62 4.03 -0.72
C SER A 40 -12.48 4.80 -1.71
N PHE A 41 -11.84 5.44 -2.67
CA PHE A 41 -12.47 6.21 -3.72
C PHE A 41 -11.84 5.86 -5.05
N THR A 42 -12.67 5.39 -5.98
CA THR A 42 -12.27 5.13 -7.36
C THR A 42 -13.24 5.84 -8.29
N THR A 43 -12.68 6.62 -9.22
CA THR A 43 -13.46 7.29 -10.26
C THR A 43 -12.81 7.09 -11.61
N ASN A 44 -13.62 7.00 -12.65
CA ASN A 44 -13.19 6.98 -14.03
C ASN A 44 -13.89 8.10 -14.79
N PHE A 45 -13.21 8.64 -15.78
CA PHE A 45 -13.79 9.62 -16.68
C PHE A 45 -13.26 9.40 -18.09
N GLY A 46 -14.11 9.68 -19.06
CA GLY A 46 -13.79 9.69 -20.48
C GLY A 46 -14.31 10.98 -21.09
N TYR A 47 -13.48 11.67 -21.87
CA TYR A 47 -13.85 12.88 -22.55
C TYR A 47 -13.39 12.86 -24.00
N GLU A 48 -14.34 12.90 -24.92
CA GLU A 48 -14.04 13.14 -26.33
C GLU A 48 -13.93 14.64 -26.54
N LEU A 49 -12.71 15.08 -26.86
CA LEU A 49 -12.38 16.49 -26.99
C LEU A 49 -13.10 17.06 -28.23
N PRO A 50 -14.08 17.99 -28.07
CA PRO A 50 -14.87 18.52 -29.19
C PRO A 50 -14.13 19.65 -29.93
N VAL A 51 -12.80 19.57 -30.00
CA VAL A 51 -11.95 20.62 -30.55
C VAL A 51 -11.89 20.52 -32.08
N PHE A 52 -11.85 21.69 -32.73
CA PHE A 52 -11.58 21.85 -34.17
C PHE A 52 -12.62 21.22 -35.13
N LYS A 53 -13.90 21.18 -34.75
CA LYS A 53 -15.00 20.74 -35.64
C LYS A 53 -15.02 21.50 -36.98
N THR A 54 -14.67 22.79 -36.96
CA THR A 54 -14.60 23.71 -38.10
C THR A 54 -13.25 23.75 -38.83
N ALA A 55 -12.24 22.98 -38.41
CA ALA A 55 -10.96 22.95 -39.10
C ALA A 55 -11.04 22.08 -40.37
N ASN A 56 -10.61 22.66 -41.50
CA ASN A 56 -10.60 22.05 -42.82
C ASN A 56 -9.18 21.66 -43.26
N GLY A 57 -9.07 20.70 -44.18
CA GLY A 57 -7.79 20.21 -44.72
C GLY A 57 -6.96 19.38 -43.73
N TRP A 58 -5.63 19.34 -43.92
CA TRP A 58 -4.70 18.56 -43.09
C TRP A 58 -4.76 18.93 -41.59
N ARG A 59 -5.10 20.19 -41.29
CA ARG A 59 -5.32 20.67 -39.92
C ARG A 59 -6.51 19.97 -39.26
N GLY A 60 -7.59 19.72 -39.99
CA GLY A 60 -8.75 18.97 -39.47
C GLY A 60 -8.42 17.51 -39.14
N VAL A 61 -7.57 16.87 -39.95
CA VAL A 61 -7.13 15.48 -39.75
C VAL A 61 -6.28 15.33 -38.48
N VAL A 62 -5.35 16.27 -38.25
CA VAL A 62 -4.50 16.26 -37.04
C VAL A 62 -5.25 16.70 -35.80
N ALA A 63 -6.34 17.46 -35.95
CA ALA A 63 -6.99 18.13 -34.83
C ALA A 63 -8.24 17.40 -34.28
N LYS A 64 -8.95 16.59 -35.09
CA LYS A 64 -10.21 15.91 -34.71
C LYS A 64 -10.03 14.49 -34.16
N GLY A 65 -10.92 14.00 -33.31
CA GLY A 65 -10.94 12.60 -32.87
C GLY A 65 -9.96 12.26 -31.73
N TRP A 66 -9.66 13.24 -30.88
CA TRP A 66 -8.95 13.02 -29.62
C TRP A 66 -9.92 12.53 -28.53
N GLN A 67 -9.55 11.47 -27.84
CA GLN A 67 -10.28 10.96 -26.67
C GLN A 67 -9.30 10.84 -25.50
N LEU A 68 -9.70 11.38 -24.36
CA LEU A 68 -8.99 11.31 -23.10
C LEU A 68 -9.74 10.36 -22.17
N ASN A 69 -9.04 9.48 -21.48
CA ASN A 69 -9.62 8.75 -20.36
C ASN A 69 -8.68 8.81 -19.16
N GLY A 70 -9.26 8.74 -17.97
CA GLY A 70 -8.52 8.70 -16.73
C GLY A 70 -9.20 7.83 -15.68
N ILE A 71 -8.40 7.19 -14.85
CA ILE A 71 -8.83 6.43 -13.69
C ILE A 71 -8.06 6.95 -12.48
N LEU A 72 -8.76 7.49 -11.50
CA LEU A 72 -8.19 7.92 -10.24
C LEU A 72 -8.62 6.94 -9.15
N THR A 73 -7.64 6.36 -8.47
CA THR A 73 -7.86 5.52 -7.29
C THR A 73 -7.11 6.09 -6.10
N MET A 74 -7.83 6.32 -5.02
CA MET A 74 -7.31 6.82 -3.76
C MET A 74 -7.84 5.97 -2.63
N SER A 75 -6.98 5.50 -1.75
CA SER A 75 -7.42 4.78 -0.56
C SER A 75 -6.54 5.05 0.66
N SER A 76 -7.14 4.94 1.84
CA SER A 76 -6.38 4.97 3.09
C SER A 76 -5.47 3.75 3.20
N GLY A 77 -4.44 3.86 4.03
CA GLY A 77 -3.60 2.71 4.35
C GLY A 77 -4.37 1.60 5.06
N TYR A 78 -3.80 0.40 5.01
CA TYR A 78 -4.26 -0.75 5.75
C TYR A 78 -3.48 -0.84 7.07
N PRO A 79 -4.08 -1.41 8.13
CA PRO A 79 -3.39 -1.54 9.40
C PRO A 79 -2.41 -2.71 9.39
N PHE A 80 -1.33 -2.58 10.15
CA PHE A 80 -0.36 -3.64 10.40
C PHE A 80 0.06 -3.65 11.87
N SER A 81 0.64 -4.77 12.30
CA SER A 81 1.10 -4.96 13.67
C SER A 81 2.60 -4.69 13.79
N ILE A 82 3.01 -4.05 14.90
CA ILE A 82 4.41 -4.02 15.32
C ILE A 82 4.68 -5.26 16.14
N GLU A 83 5.78 -5.94 15.84
CA GLU A 83 6.11 -7.21 16.46
C GLU A 83 7.44 -7.14 17.20
N GLU A 84 7.63 -8.07 18.13
CA GLU A 84 8.93 -8.40 18.70
C GLU A 84 9.19 -9.90 18.55
N ALA A 85 10.44 -10.29 18.35
CA ALA A 85 10.80 -11.71 18.19
C ALA A 85 12.10 -12.04 18.93
N ARG A 86 12.38 -11.36 20.05
CA ARG A 86 13.57 -11.61 20.85
C ARG A 86 13.55 -13.05 21.40
N SER A 87 14.66 -13.77 21.27
CA SER A 87 14.73 -15.21 21.58
C SER A 87 14.34 -15.52 23.02
N ALA A 88 14.74 -14.68 23.98
CA ALA A 88 14.36 -14.84 25.39
C ALA A 88 12.84 -14.83 25.60
N GLN A 89 12.11 -14.00 24.84
CA GLN A 89 10.65 -13.92 24.92
C GLN A 89 9.97 -15.13 24.29
N VAL A 90 10.41 -15.48 23.08
CA VAL A 90 9.90 -16.63 22.34
C VAL A 90 10.05 -17.91 23.17
N ASN A 91 11.22 -18.10 23.79
CA ASN A 91 11.49 -19.26 24.63
C ASN A 91 10.66 -19.28 25.92
N ALA A 92 10.42 -18.12 26.54
CA ALA A 92 9.65 -18.03 27.78
C ALA A 92 8.14 -18.23 27.55
N ILE A 93 7.61 -17.74 26.44
CA ILE A 93 6.19 -17.89 26.09
C ILE A 93 5.93 -19.24 25.40
N GLY A 94 6.92 -19.80 24.72
CA GLY A 94 6.79 -21.02 23.93
C GLY A 94 6.09 -20.80 22.58
N ASN A 95 5.89 -19.54 22.17
CA ASN A 95 5.31 -19.17 20.88
C ASN A 95 6.02 -17.93 20.33
N ARG A 96 6.36 -17.96 19.03
CA ARG A 96 6.99 -16.84 18.31
C ARG A 96 5.97 -15.91 17.67
N ASP A 97 4.78 -16.40 17.38
CA ASP A 97 3.80 -15.71 16.56
C ASP A 97 3.12 -14.59 17.36
N ASN A 98 2.99 -13.41 16.73
CA ASN A 98 2.20 -12.27 17.24
C ASN A 98 2.60 -11.75 18.62
N LEU A 99 3.87 -11.93 18.99
CA LEU A 99 4.47 -11.24 20.10
C LEU A 99 4.60 -9.75 19.76
N ARG A 100 4.01 -8.91 20.59
CA ARG A 100 3.94 -7.46 20.39
C ARG A 100 4.56 -6.76 21.60
N PRO A 101 5.23 -5.63 21.40
CA PRO A 101 5.72 -4.81 22.51
C PRO A 101 4.54 -4.21 23.31
N SER A 102 4.87 -3.48 24.36
CA SER A 102 3.92 -2.63 25.08
C SER A 102 4.04 -1.18 24.61
N LEU A 103 2.98 -0.40 24.80
CA LEU A 103 3.02 1.06 24.69
C LEU A 103 3.63 1.65 25.95
N ILE A 104 4.42 2.72 25.79
CA ILE A 104 4.82 3.55 26.93
C ILE A 104 3.58 4.17 27.59
N PRO A 105 3.62 4.50 28.89
CA PRO A 105 2.53 5.24 29.53
C PRO A 105 2.22 6.55 28.79
N GLY A 106 0.98 6.71 28.33
CA GLY A 106 0.55 7.87 27.53
C GLY A 106 0.98 7.84 26.05
N GLY A 107 1.59 6.75 25.58
CA GLY A 107 2.04 6.59 24.20
C GLY A 107 0.90 6.44 23.19
N HIS A 108 1.19 6.76 21.93
CA HIS A 108 0.22 6.67 20.84
C HIS A 108 0.30 5.32 20.12
N SER A 109 -0.83 4.62 19.93
CA SER A 109 -0.87 3.31 19.27
C SER A 109 -0.60 3.34 17.76
N ASN A 110 -0.73 4.52 17.14
CA ASN A 110 -0.40 4.76 15.73
C ASN A 110 0.61 5.90 15.60
N PRO A 111 1.89 5.71 15.98
CA PRO A 111 2.86 6.80 16.05
C PRO A 111 3.61 6.94 14.72
N ILE A 112 2.88 7.31 13.67
CA ILE A 112 3.42 7.39 12.31
C ILE A 112 3.96 8.77 11.95
N ARG A 113 5.08 8.80 11.24
CA ARG A 113 5.67 9.98 10.61
C ARG A 113 5.39 9.94 9.11
N LYS A 114 4.21 10.44 8.72
CA LYS A 114 3.65 10.29 7.36
C LYS A 114 4.59 10.71 6.24
N ASP A 115 5.39 11.74 6.48
CA ASP A 115 6.28 12.34 5.48
C ASP A 115 7.72 11.81 5.54
N ASN A 116 7.99 10.78 6.36
CA ASN A 116 9.34 10.25 6.55
C ASN A 116 9.35 8.72 6.37
N PRO A 117 9.60 8.20 5.15
CA PRO A 117 9.67 6.75 4.91
C PRO A 117 10.86 6.08 5.62
N ASP A 118 11.96 6.80 5.86
CA ASP A 118 13.17 6.29 6.55
C ASP A 118 12.98 6.16 8.06
N SER A 119 11.86 6.65 8.60
CA SER A 119 11.49 6.52 10.01
C SER A 119 9.97 6.64 10.14
N TYR A 120 9.25 5.81 9.38
CA TYR A 120 7.79 5.90 9.28
C TYR A 120 7.09 5.61 10.60
N VAL A 121 7.65 4.75 11.44
CA VAL A 121 7.13 4.44 12.79
C VAL A 121 8.08 4.96 13.85
N ASP A 122 7.57 5.69 14.83
CA ASP A 122 8.34 6.16 15.97
C ASP A 122 8.55 5.05 17.01
N ALA A 123 9.79 4.54 17.08
CA ALA A 123 10.18 3.51 18.04
C ALA A 123 10.02 3.93 19.51
N SER A 124 10.11 5.24 19.81
CA SER A 124 10.08 5.74 21.19
C SER A 124 8.76 5.49 21.92
N GLN A 125 7.71 5.16 21.18
CA GLN A 125 6.37 4.93 21.72
C GLN A 125 6.17 3.49 22.22
N PHE A 126 7.14 2.62 21.99
CA PHE A 126 7.09 1.23 22.35
C PHE A 126 8.16 0.87 23.37
N VAL A 127 7.81 -0.03 24.27
CA VAL A 127 8.71 -0.65 25.23
C VAL A 127 8.54 -2.15 25.17
N LEU A 128 9.65 -2.86 25.30
CA LEU A 128 9.65 -4.31 25.40
C LEU A 128 8.83 -4.78 26.62
N ALA A 129 7.95 -5.76 26.42
CA ALA A 129 7.29 -6.41 27.55
C ALA A 129 8.34 -7.14 28.42
N PRO A 130 8.16 -7.37 29.72
CA PRO A 130 9.03 -8.25 30.50
C PRO A 130 9.08 -9.67 29.93
N VAL A 131 10.19 -10.39 30.12
CA VAL A 131 10.33 -11.77 29.61
C VAL A 131 9.28 -12.68 30.24
N GLY A 132 8.53 -13.41 29.40
CA GLY A 132 7.43 -14.30 29.84
C GLY A 132 6.09 -13.58 30.03
N MET A 133 6.02 -12.27 29.82
CA MET A 133 4.78 -11.50 29.82
C MET A 133 4.45 -11.00 28.42
N PHE A 134 3.18 -11.06 28.04
CA PHE A 134 2.74 -10.51 26.77
C PHE A 134 2.65 -8.98 26.83
N GLY A 135 3.00 -8.30 25.73
CA GLY A 135 2.83 -6.86 25.63
C GLY A 135 1.39 -6.41 25.51
N ASN A 136 1.15 -5.13 25.78
CA ASN A 136 -0.19 -4.54 25.77
C ASN A 136 -0.55 -3.80 24.47
N LEU A 137 0.36 -3.71 23.49
CA LEU A 137 0.06 -3.05 22.22
C LEU A 137 -1.01 -3.84 21.47
N GLY A 138 -2.10 -3.18 21.09
CA GLY A 138 -3.17 -3.77 20.28
C GLY A 138 -2.70 -4.24 18.90
N ARG A 139 -3.44 -5.18 18.33
CA ARG A 139 -3.15 -5.77 17.02
C ARG A 139 -3.57 -4.77 15.95
N ASN A 140 -2.82 -4.67 14.86
CA ASN A 140 -3.21 -3.85 13.70
C ASN A 140 -3.50 -2.40 14.09
N THR A 141 -2.62 -1.83 14.91
CA THR A 141 -2.75 -0.49 15.49
C THR A 141 -2.06 0.59 14.66
N VAL A 142 -1.04 0.24 13.89
CA VAL A 142 -0.29 1.18 13.05
C VAL A 142 -0.84 1.14 11.63
N ILE A 143 -1.07 2.30 11.02
CA ILE A 143 -1.67 2.41 9.68
C ILE A 143 -0.56 2.64 8.65
N SER A 144 -0.57 1.86 7.56
CA SER A 144 0.35 2.05 6.43
C SER A 144 0.14 3.39 5.72
N PRO A 145 1.05 3.81 4.83
CA PRO A 145 0.74 4.86 3.86
C PRO A 145 -0.48 4.49 3.01
N GLY A 146 -1.21 5.52 2.58
CA GLY A 146 -2.32 5.37 1.65
C GLY A 146 -1.87 5.07 0.22
N LEU A 147 -2.84 4.79 -0.64
CA LEU A 147 -2.65 4.60 -2.06
C LEU A 147 -3.16 5.83 -2.82
N PHE A 148 -2.38 6.31 -3.78
CA PHE A 148 -2.79 7.28 -4.78
C PHE A 148 -2.25 6.84 -6.14
N THR A 149 -3.16 6.47 -7.05
CA THR A 149 -2.83 6.20 -8.44
C THR A 149 -3.73 6.99 -9.36
N PHE A 150 -3.13 7.63 -10.35
CA PHE A 150 -3.85 8.24 -11.45
C PHE A 150 -3.32 7.67 -12.75
N ASP A 151 -4.14 6.88 -13.43
CA ASP A 151 -3.81 6.30 -14.72
C ASP A 151 -4.54 7.09 -15.81
N GLY A 152 -3.88 7.29 -16.94
CA GLY A 152 -4.38 8.12 -18.03
C GLY A 152 -4.18 7.46 -19.38
N SER A 153 -5.08 7.74 -20.31
CA SER A 153 -4.93 7.32 -21.70
C SER A 153 -5.38 8.40 -22.67
N LEU A 154 -4.68 8.48 -23.79
CA LEU A 154 -4.93 9.41 -24.87
C LEU A 154 -5.04 8.62 -26.16
N PHE A 155 -6.19 8.72 -26.82
CA PHE A 155 -6.44 8.10 -28.11
C PHE A 155 -6.61 9.18 -29.16
N LYS A 156 -6.08 8.90 -30.35
CA LYS A 156 -6.27 9.72 -31.54
C LYS A 156 -6.70 8.84 -32.70
N ASN A 157 -7.88 9.11 -33.22
CA ASN A 157 -8.43 8.43 -34.38
C ASN A 157 -8.23 9.28 -35.64
N PHE A 158 -7.56 8.72 -36.64
CA PHE A 158 -7.43 9.29 -37.98
C PHE A 158 -8.32 8.50 -38.96
N THR A 159 -9.18 9.21 -39.68
CA THR A 159 -9.91 8.67 -40.83
C THR A 159 -9.11 9.00 -42.08
N LEU A 160 -8.49 8.00 -42.70
CA LEU A 160 -7.62 8.19 -43.87
C LEU A 160 -8.42 8.10 -45.18
N ALA A 161 -9.28 7.08 -45.29
CA ALA A 161 -10.19 6.85 -46.40
C ALA A 161 -11.42 6.04 -45.93
N GLU A 162 -12.35 5.73 -46.82
CA GLU A 162 -13.67 5.14 -46.51
C GLU A 162 -13.57 3.85 -45.67
N ASN A 163 -12.52 3.04 -45.87
CA ASN A 163 -12.26 1.82 -45.10
C ASN A 163 -10.95 1.84 -44.29
N HIS A 164 -10.15 2.90 -44.39
CA HIS A 164 -8.82 2.96 -43.78
C HIS A 164 -8.80 3.88 -42.55
N LYS A 165 -8.56 3.28 -41.38
CA LYS A 165 -8.45 3.98 -40.09
C LYS A 165 -7.10 3.74 -39.45
N LEU A 166 -6.53 4.80 -38.88
CA LEU A 166 -5.32 4.72 -38.06
C LEU A 166 -5.66 5.23 -36.67
N GLN A 167 -5.23 4.51 -35.63
CA GLN A 167 -5.42 4.93 -34.25
C GLN A 167 -4.08 4.95 -33.53
N PHE A 168 -3.73 6.11 -32.99
CA PHE A 168 -2.63 6.26 -32.04
C PHE A 168 -3.17 6.17 -30.61
N ARG A 169 -2.45 5.47 -29.75
CA ARG A 169 -2.74 5.32 -28.32
C ARG A 169 -1.50 5.64 -27.52
N ALA A 170 -1.67 6.44 -26.47
CA ALA A 170 -0.70 6.61 -25.42
C ALA A 170 -1.37 6.29 -24.08
N GLU A 171 -0.81 5.34 -23.35
CA GLU A 171 -1.30 4.91 -22.03
C GLU A 171 -0.22 5.20 -21.00
N PHE A 172 -0.64 5.75 -19.86
CA PHE A 172 0.19 6.18 -18.76
C PHE A 172 -0.31 5.51 -17.48
N PHE A 173 0.47 4.58 -16.95
CA PHE A 173 0.26 4.01 -15.63
C PHE A 173 1.04 4.84 -14.62
N ASN A 174 0.39 5.26 -13.53
CA ASN A 174 0.91 6.24 -12.58
C ASN A 174 1.35 7.55 -13.28
N LEU A 175 0.40 8.20 -13.96
CA LEU A 175 0.58 9.44 -14.72
C LEU A 175 1.21 10.57 -13.89
N THR A 176 0.94 10.66 -12.59
CA THR A 176 1.58 11.65 -11.71
C THR A 176 2.98 11.24 -11.24
N ASN A 177 3.39 9.98 -11.45
CA ASN A 177 4.58 9.37 -10.87
C ASN A 177 4.62 9.49 -9.33
N HIS A 178 3.46 9.36 -8.69
CA HIS A 178 3.34 9.40 -7.24
C HIS A 178 3.90 8.09 -6.64
N PRO A 179 4.85 8.15 -5.69
CA PRO A 179 5.35 6.95 -5.02
C PRO A 179 4.31 6.40 -4.05
N ASN A 180 3.87 5.16 -4.25
CA ASN A 180 2.97 4.47 -3.32
C ASN A 180 3.78 3.57 -2.40
N PHE A 181 4.07 4.07 -1.20
CA PHE A 181 4.90 3.37 -0.22
C PHE A 181 4.22 2.12 0.36
N GLY A 182 5.04 1.11 0.66
CA GLY A 182 4.67 -0.08 1.44
C GLY A 182 4.44 0.20 2.91
N ALA A 183 4.14 -0.86 3.66
CA ALA A 183 4.27 -0.84 5.11
C ALA A 183 5.63 -1.45 5.49
N PRO A 184 6.16 -1.16 6.69
CA PRO A 184 7.17 -2.02 7.29
C PRO A 184 6.66 -3.47 7.34
N VAL A 185 7.50 -4.44 6.95
CA VAL A 185 7.15 -5.87 6.92
C VAL A 185 8.17 -6.70 7.68
N GLN A 186 7.75 -7.91 8.05
CA GLN A 186 8.61 -8.99 8.53
C GLN A 186 8.54 -10.12 7.50
N GLY A 187 9.66 -10.41 6.82
CA GLY A 187 9.75 -11.47 5.80
C GLY A 187 10.44 -11.03 4.51
N GLY A 188 10.82 -12.01 3.67
CA GLY A 188 11.48 -11.73 2.38
C GLY A 188 12.87 -11.10 2.48
N GLY A 189 13.57 -11.28 3.61
CA GLY A 189 14.88 -10.67 3.88
C GLY A 189 14.80 -9.25 4.48
N ILE A 190 13.59 -8.72 4.70
CA ILE A 190 13.32 -7.40 5.26
C ILE A 190 12.66 -7.58 6.63
N ASN A 191 13.16 -6.90 7.65
CA ASN A 191 12.70 -7.06 9.03
C ASN A 191 12.47 -5.68 9.67
N ASN A 192 11.61 -4.87 9.09
CA ASN A 192 11.46 -3.47 9.50
C ASN A 192 10.23 -3.26 10.40
N ALA A 193 9.38 -4.27 10.57
CA ALA A 193 8.28 -4.27 11.54
C ALA A 193 8.67 -4.81 12.93
N LEU A 194 9.89 -5.33 13.08
CA LEU A 194 10.42 -5.88 14.34
C LEU A 194 11.09 -4.80 15.18
N LEU A 195 10.59 -4.55 16.38
CA LEU A 195 11.13 -3.51 17.26
C LEU A 195 12.61 -3.77 17.64
N VAL A 196 12.96 -5.03 17.85
CA VAL A 196 14.31 -5.47 18.24
C VAL A 196 14.74 -6.71 17.48
N ASN A 197 16.06 -6.92 17.41
CA ASN A 197 16.66 -8.12 16.89
C ASN A 197 16.45 -9.32 17.83
N ALA A 198 16.77 -10.52 17.36
CA ALA A 198 16.60 -11.75 18.12
C ALA A 198 17.39 -11.76 19.45
N ASP A 199 18.53 -11.07 19.50
CA ASP A 199 19.36 -10.90 20.70
C ASP A 199 18.84 -9.82 21.67
N GLY A 200 17.78 -9.09 21.30
CA GLY A 200 17.20 -8.00 22.07
C GLY A 200 17.84 -6.62 21.82
N SER A 201 18.83 -6.52 20.94
CA SER A 201 19.39 -5.22 20.53
C SER A 201 18.39 -4.42 19.68
N PRO A 202 18.42 -3.06 19.73
CA PRO A 202 17.56 -2.24 18.88
C PRO A 202 17.76 -2.55 17.40
N ASN A 203 16.65 -2.67 16.67
CA ASN A 203 16.70 -2.87 15.23
C ASN A 203 16.82 -1.51 14.51
N ALA A 204 17.96 -1.27 13.86
CA ALA A 204 18.23 -0.02 13.15
C ALA A 204 17.26 0.24 11.98
N ASN A 205 16.66 -0.80 11.42
CA ASN A 205 15.72 -0.70 10.30
C ASN A 205 14.26 -0.63 10.77
N PHE A 206 14.02 -0.60 12.09
CA PHE A 206 12.66 -0.55 12.61
C PHE A 206 11.91 0.68 12.12
N GLY A 207 10.67 0.45 11.68
CA GLY A 207 9.78 1.51 11.23
C GLY A 207 10.15 2.08 9.86
N GLN A 208 11.16 1.59 9.17
CA GLN A 208 11.54 2.08 7.84
C GLN A 208 10.73 1.38 6.74
N ILE A 209 10.30 2.14 5.73
CA ILE A 209 9.69 1.61 4.52
C ILE A 209 10.76 1.48 3.44
N SER A 210 10.98 0.26 2.97
CA SER A 210 12.05 -0.09 2.02
C SER A 210 11.55 -0.36 0.58
N TYR A 211 10.25 -0.23 0.31
CA TYR A 211 9.68 -0.54 -1.00
C TYR A 211 8.43 0.27 -1.33
N THR A 212 8.09 0.33 -2.62
CA THR A 212 6.81 0.81 -3.12
C THR A 212 5.91 -0.35 -3.54
N ARG A 213 4.60 -0.20 -3.33
CA ARG A 213 3.58 -1.22 -3.66
C ARG A 213 3.15 -1.17 -5.12
N THR A 214 3.38 -0.05 -5.80
CA THR A 214 3.09 0.12 -7.22
C THR A 214 4.38 0.38 -7.98
N SER A 215 4.34 0.18 -9.29
CA SER A 215 5.40 0.60 -10.20
C SER A 215 5.53 2.13 -10.25
N ALA A 216 6.73 2.57 -10.64
CA ALA A 216 6.94 3.92 -11.14
C ALA A 216 6.16 4.13 -12.45
N ARG A 217 6.11 5.37 -12.94
CA ARG A 217 5.39 5.70 -14.17
C ARG A 217 5.81 4.79 -15.34
N GLN A 218 4.82 4.16 -15.98
CA GLN A 218 5.01 3.41 -17.21
C GLN A 218 4.24 4.07 -18.34
N ILE A 219 4.87 4.15 -19.52
CA ILE A 219 4.29 4.75 -20.71
C ILE A 219 4.28 3.70 -21.80
N GLN A 220 3.12 3.48 -22.39
CA GLN A 220 2.93 2.58 -23.52
C GLN A 220 2.39 3.36 -24.71
N LEU A 221 3.01 3.16 -25.87
CA LEU A 221 2.60 3.78 -27.12
C LEU A 221 2.21 2.69 -28.09
N ALA A 222 1.07 2.85 -28.76
CA ALA A 222 0.60 1.89 -29.75
C ALA A 222 0.04 2.60 -30.98
N LEU A 223 0.21 1.95 -32.13
CA LEU A 223 -0.37 2.35 -33.39
C LEU A 223 -1.17 1.16 -33.96
N ARG A 224 -2.44 1.37 -34.25
CA ARG A 224 -3.31 0.36 -34.85
C ARG A 224 -3.85 0.86 -36.18
N TYR A 225 -3.66 0.05 -37.21
CA TYR A 225 -4.24 0.27 -38.53
C TYR A 225 -5.40 -0.71 -38.76
N THR A 226 -6.46 -0.25 -39.41
CA THR A 226 -7.64 -1.04 -39.75
C THR A 226 -8.02 -0.73 -41.20
N PHE A 227 -8.31 -1.79 -41.97
CA PHE A 227 -8.63 -1.76 -43.39
C PHE A 227 -9.91 -2.57 -43.66
#